data_AF-A0A7X8XY57-F1
#
_entry.id   AF-A0A7X8XY57-F1
#
_cell.length_a   1.000
_cell.length_b   1.000
_cell.length_c   1.000
_cell.angle_alpha   90.00
_cell.angle_beta   90.00
_cell.angle_gamma   90.00
#
_symmetry.space_group_name_H-M   'P 1'
#
loop_
_entity.id
_entity.type
_entity.pdbx_description
1 polymer ?
#
loop_
_entity_poly.entity_id
_entity_poly.type
_entity_poly.pdbx_seq_one_letter_code
_entity_poly.pdbx_strand_id
1 'polypeptide(L)'
;MSIIVIQAVASAISLPTEMDNINIHLNDGEVVSVTKKEWKKGKHLSTENTFAFVRKKEVHFIQKSDIDYVRYESFKTHEATADFMKEYAELQELKEEAIQYHHTKLHKKARFSQVLTVGALSMGVFAAPMVLIVSPVPWIQAKLRMKKVDYNYCLKGKDWSELKKNHKEKRKSLKIVKA
;
A
#
# COMPACT_ATOMS: atom_id res chain seq x y z
N MET A 1 -3.23 -26.02 19.04
CA MET A 1 -3.23 -24.57 19.37
C MET A 1 -2.86 -23.77 18.12
N SER A 2 -3.60 -24.02 17.04
CA SER A 2 -3.09 -23.91 15.67
C SER A 2 -3.69 -22.72 14.91
N ILE A 3 -4.68 -22.05 15.52
CA ILE A 3 -5.47 -20.97 14.90
C ILE A 3 -4.78 -19.61 15.05
N ILE A 4 -4.00 -19.40 16.13
CA ILE A 4 -3.30 -18.13 16.39
C ILE A 4 -2.11 -17.95 15.43
N VAL A 5 -1.41 -19.04 15.08
CA VAL A 5 -0.28 -19.00 14.13
C VAL A 5 -0.79 -18.77 12.70
N ILE A 6 -1.96 -19.32 12.33
CA ILE A 6 -2.54 -19.13 11.00
C ILE A 6 -3.05 -17.68 10.80
N GLN A 7 -3.60 -17.02 11.84
CA GLN A 7 -3.93 -15.60 11.77
C GLN A 7 -2.69 -14.70 11.74
N ALA A 8 -1.61 -15.09 12.43
CA ALA A 8 -0.33 -14.40 12.36
C ALA A 8 0.28 -14.48 10.95
N VAL A 9 0.22 -15.64 10.30
CA VAL A 9 0.63 -15.84 8.91
C VAL A 9 -0.29 -15.09 7.94
N ALA A 10 -1.61 -15.12 8.13
CA ALA A 10 -2.54 -14.36 7.28
C ALA A 10 -2.40 -12.84 7.39
N SER A 11 -1.93 -12.31 8.52
CA SER A 11 -1.60 -10.89 8.70
C SER A 11 -0.20 -10.50 8.20
N ALA A 12 0.75 -11.46 8.24
CA ALA A 12 2.12 -11.30 7.73
C ALA A 12 2.18 -11.41 6.20
N ILE A 13 1.12 -11.92 5.57
CA ILE A 13 0.79 -11.74 4.15
C ILE A 13 0.27 -10.29 3.96
N SER A 14 1.05 -9.29 4.39
CA SER A 14 1.08 -8.02 3.68
C SER A 14 1.76 -8.31 2.34
N LEU A 15 1.02 -8.97 1.45
CA LEU A 15 1.44 -9.16 0.07
C LEU A 15 1.85 -7.78 -0.44
N PRO A 16 3.11 -7.58 -0.89
CA PRO A 16 3.40 -6.43 -1.71
C PRO A 16 2.46 -6.53 -2.91
N THR A 17 1.50 -5.63 -2.94
CA THR A 17 0.71 -5.33 -4.12
C THR A 17 1.68 -4.81 -5.16
N GLU A 18 1.65 -5.25 -6.42
CA GLU A 18 2.42 -4.56 -7.48
C GLU A 18 2.09 -3.06 -7.53
N MET A 19 1.03 -2.61 -6.86
CA MET A 19 0.73 -1.20 -6.67
C MET A 19 1.70 -0.47 -5.73
N ASP A 20 2.50 -1.19 -4.93
CA ASP A 20 3.61 -0.60 -4.19
C ASP A 20 4.86 -0.41 -5.07
N ASN A 21 4.73 -0.63 -6.38
CA ASN A 21 5.79 -0.40 -7.34
C ASN A 21 5.85 1.08 -7.74
N ILE A 22 7.07 1.47 -8.06
CA ILE A 22 7.45 2.72 -8.69
C ILE A 22 7.46 2.40 -10.18
N ASN A 23 6.55 2.99 -10.96
CA ASN A 23 6.56 2.82 -12.41
C ASN A 23 7.35 3.97 -13.02
N ILE A 24 8.51 3.65 -13.57
CA ILE A 24 9.40 4.59 -14.24
C ILE A 24 9.08 4.50 -15.73
N HIS A 25 8.62 5.60 -16.32
CA HIS A 25 8.37 5.71 -17.74
C HIS A 25 9.62 6.30 -18.40
N LEU A 26 10.14 5.59 -19.40
CA LEU A 26 11.33 5.98 -20.14
C LEU A 26 10.94 6.73 -21.42
N ASN A 27 11.87 7.51 -21.98
CA ASN A 27 11.66 8.31 -23.19
C ASN A 27 11.34 7.45 -24.43
N ASP A 28 11.74 6.18 -24.43
CA ASP A 28 11.46 5.20 -25.49
C ASP A 28 10.04 4.60 -25.41
N GLY A 29 9.26 4.99 -24.39
CA GLY A 29 7.93 4.46 -24.13
C GLY A 29 7.91 3.17 -23.31
N GLU A 30 9.07 2.64 -22.90
CA GLU A 30 9.15 1.50 -22.01
C GLU A 30 8.76 1.87 -20.57
N VAL A 31 8.16 0.91 -19.86
CA VAL A 31 7.74 1.09 -18.46
C VAL A 31 8.48 0.10 -17.57
N VAL A 32 9.39 0.63 -16.76
CA VAL A 32 10.10 -0.16 -15.76
C VAL A 32 9.38 -0.06 -14.41
N SER A 33 8.63 -1.10 -14.09
CA SER A 33 8.01 -1.24 -12.76
C SER A 33 9.05 -1.78 -11.75
N VAL A 34 9.33 -1.02 -10.70
CA VAL A 34 10.31 -1.35 -9.65
C VAL A 34 9.62 -1.45 -8.31
N THR A 35 9.75 -2.58 -7.62
CA THR A 35 9.18 -2.72 -6.27
C THR A 35 9.99 -1.90 -5.24
N LYS A 36 9.35 -1.44 -4.17
CA LYS A 36 10.04 -0.79 -3.03
C LYS A 36 11.21 -1.62 -2.46
N LYS A 37 11.13 -2.96 -2.52
CA LYS A 37 12.19 -3.87 -2.04
C LYS A 37 13.39 -3.88 -2.97
N GLU A 38 13.16 -3.96 -4.29
CA GLU A 38 14.21 -3.93 -5.32
C GLU A 38 14.94 -2.59 -5.29
N TRP A 39 14.20 -1.48 -5.16
CA TRP A 39 14.77 -0.14 -5.01
C TRP A 39 15.58 0.01 -3.72
N LYS A 40 15.04 -0.37 -2.56
CA LYS A 40 15.77 -0.25 -1.28
C LYS A 40 17.13 -0.97 -1.30
N LYS A 41 17.22 -2.07 -2.05
CA LYS A 41 18.48 -2.80 -2.25
C LYS A 41 19.43 -2.08 -3.20
N GLY A 42 18.94 -1.35 -4.20
CA GLY A 42 19.77 -0.59 -5.14
C GLY A 42 20.07 0.86 -4.74
N LYS A 43 19.34 1.42 -3.77
CA LYS A 43 19.42 2.85 -3.40
C LYS A 43 20.85 3.32 -3.09
N HIS A 44 21.67 2.50 -2.43
CA HIS A 44 23.05 2.86 -2.09
C HIS A 44 24.02 2.81 -3.27
N LEU A 45 23.61 2.19 -4.38
CA LEU A 45 24.37 2.12 -5.63
C LEU A 45 23.90 3.20 -6.63
N SER A 46 22.84 3.94 -6.28
CA SER A 46 22.35 5.05 -7.10
C SER A 46 23.28 6.25 -6.93
N THR A 47 23.67 6.88 -8.03
CA THR A 47 24.45 8.11 -8.04
C THR A 47 23.59 9.28 -8.52
N GLU A 48 24.14 10.49 -8.59
CA GLU A 48 23.41 11.70 -9.00
C GLU A 48 22.75 11.58 -10.38
N ASN A 49 23.37 10.82 -11.29
CA ASN A 49 22.90 10.65 -12.67
C ASN A 49 22.28 9.26 -12.97
N THR A 50 22.33 8.31 -12.02
CA THR A 50 21.84 6.94 -12.27
C THR A 50 20.93 6.45 -11.16
N PHE A 51 19.79 5.90 -11.57
CA PHE A 51 18.88 5.18 -10.69
C PHE A 51 19.21 3.69 -10.72
N ALA A 52 19.54 3.11 -9.56
CA ALA A 52 19.88 1.69 -9.45
C ALA A 52 18.81 0.89 -8.70
N PHE A 53 18.45 -0.29 -9.22
CA PHE A 53 17.58 -1.25 -8.54
C PHE A 53 18.07 -2.68 -8.72
N VAL A 54 17.80 -3.55 -7.73
CA VAL A 54 18.27 -4.94 -7.76
C VAL A 54 17.10 -5.89 -8.03
N ARG A 55 17.16 -6.63 -9.15
CA ARG A 55 16.16 -7.65 -9.52
C ARG A 55 16.86 -8.99 -9.72
N LYS A 56 16.33 -10.07 -9.14
CA LYS A 56 16.91 -11.43 -9.26
C LYS A 56 18.42 -11.53 -8.96
N LYS A 57 18.96 -10.66 -8.09
CA LYS A 57 20.39 -10.51 -7.72
C LYS A 57 21.27 -9.78 -8.76
N GLU A 58 20.68 -9.29 -9.84
CA GLU A 58 21.34 -8.41 -10.80
C GLU A 58 21.05 -6.94 -10.48
N VAL A 59 22.06 -6.09 -10.68
CA VAL A 59 21.92 -4.63 -10.52
C VAL A 59 21.60 -4.04 -11.88
N HIS A 60 20.47 -3.37 -11.98
CA HIS A 60 20.08 -2.62 -13.17
C HIS A 60 20.24 -1.14 -12.90
N PHE A 61 20.77 -0.42 -13.90
CA PHE A 61 20.96 1.02 -13.88
C PHE A 61 20.09 1.65 -14.96
N ILE A 62 19.42 2.73 -14.59
CA ILE A 62 18.66 3.60 -15.50
C ILE A 62 19.32 4.97 -15.44
N GLN A 63 19.67 5.54 -16.59
CA GLN A 63 20.18 6.91 -16.66
C GLN A 63 19.03 7.88 -16.41
N LYS A 64 19.29 8.93 -15.64
CA LYS A 64 18.30 9.97 -15.35
C LYS A 64 17.77 10.65 -16.61
N SER A 65 18.63 10.84 -17.62
CA SER A 65 18.27 11.40 -18.93
C SER A 65 17.20 10.61 -19.67
N ASP A 66 17.09 9.31 -19.37
CA ASP A 66 16.23 8.40 -20.10
C ASP A 66 14.84 8.30 -19.44
N ILE A 67 14.66 8.93 -18.27
CA ILE A 67 13.41 8.95 -17.51
C ILE A 67 12.58 10.16 -17.94
N ASP A 68 11.39 9.90 -18.47
CA ASP A 68 10.42 10.94 -18.82
C ASP A 68 9.65 11.38 -17.56
N TYR A 69 8.93 10.44 -16.94
CA TYR A 69 8.21 10.70 -15.69
C TYR A 69 8.06 9.45 -14.81
N VAL A 70 7.80 9.68 -13.53
CA VAL A 70 7.55 8.61 -12.57
C VAL A 70 6.10 8.63 -12.11
N ARG A 71 5.46 7.46 -12.14
CA ARG A 71 4.08 7.28 -11.71
C ARG A 71 3.97 6.27 -10.58
N TYR A 72 3.22 6.66 -9.55
CA TYR A 72 2.89 5.78 -8.43
C TYR A 72 1.45 5.31 -8.50
N GLU A 73 1.24 4.04 -8.14
CA GLU A 73 -0.11 3.48 -8.06
C GLU A 73 -0.67 3.40 -6.64
N SER A 74 0.18 3.57 -5.63
CA SER A 74 -0.17 3.49 -4.21
C SER A 74 0.17 4.78 -3.50
N PHE A 75 -0.82 5.32 -2.79
CA PHE A 75 -0.68 6.49 -1.93
C PHE A 75 0.50 6.36 -0.97
N LYS A 76 0.68 5.19 -0.34
CA LYS A 76 1.76 4.96 0.63
C LYS A 76 3.14 4.94 0.00
N THR A 77 3.25 4.50 -1.25
CA THR A 77 4.53 4.47 -1.97
C THR A 77 4.90 5.88 -2.39
N HIS A 78 3.93 6.63 -2.93
CA HIS A 78 4.10 8.04 -3.23
C HIS A 78 4.56 8.83 -2.00
N GLU A 79 3.80 8.79 -0.89
CA GLU A 79 4.15 9.50 0.36
C GLU A 79 5.56 9.15 0.87
N ALA A 80 6.01 7.91 0.69
CA ALA A 80 7.31 7.47 1.23
C ALA A 80 8.50 7.65 0.27
N THR A 81 8.28 7.95 -1.01
CA THR A 81 9.34 7.96 -2.04
C THR A 81 9.32 9.16 -2.97
N ALA A 82 8.25 9.96 -2.95
CA ALA A 82 8.11 11.12 -3.83
C ALA A 82 9.22 12.14 -3.62
N ASP A 83 9.54 12.52 -2.37
CA ASP A 83 10.56 13.54 -2.10
C ASP A 83 11.93 13.17 -2.66
N PHE A 84 12.27 11.88 -2.63
CA PHE A 84 13.51 11.37 -3.22
C PHE A 84 13.44 11.35 -4.75
N MET A 85 12.35 10.86 -5.34
CA MET A 85 12.25 10.73 -6.80
C MET A 85 12.07 12.08 -7.51
N LYS A 86 11.62 13.13 -6.83
CA LYS A 86 11.64 14.51 -7.35
C LYS A 86 13.04 14.98 -7.71
N GLU A 87 14.07 14.46 -7.05
CA GLU A 87 15.46 14.77 -7.40
C GLU A 87 15.85 14.17 -8.75
N TYR A 88 15.16 13.10 -9.19
CA TYR A 88 15.50 12.32 -10.37
C TYR A 88 14.58 12.56 -11.56
N ALA A 89 13.29 12.83 -11.36
CA ALA A 89 12.33 13.00 -12.46
C ALA A 89 11.11 13.83 -12.04
N GLU A 90 10.38 14.32 -13.03
CA GLU A 90 9.06 14.92 -12.80
C GLU A 90 8.07 13.84 -12.34
N LEU A 91 7.40 14.12 -11.21
CA LEU A 91 6.42 13.20 -10.64
C LEU A 91 5.04 13.51 -11.19
N GLN A 92 4.40 12.51 -11.78
CA GLN A 92 2.99 12.63 -12.15
C GLN A 92 2.12 12.60 -10.89
N GLU A 93 1.11 13.45 -10.85
CA GLU A 93 0.15 13.50 -9.75
C GLU A 93 -0.50 12.12 -9.50
N LEU A 94 -0.73 11.83 -8.22
CA LEU A 94 -1.36 10.58 -7.84
C LEU A 94 -2.78 10.53 -8.38
N LYS A 95 -3.13 9.46 -9.09
CA LYS A 95 -4.51 9.23 -9.52
C LYS A 95 -5.46 9.26 -8.34
N GLU A 96 -6.59 9.95 -8.51
CA GLU A 96 -7.62 10.10 -7.48
C GLU A 96 -8.11 8.74 -6.97
N GLU A 97 -8.27 7.75 -7.84
CA GLU A 97 -8.64 6.38 -7.49
C GLU A 97 -7.71 5.74 -6.43
N ALA A 98 -6.42 6.05 -6.46
CA ALA A 98 -5.45 5.53 -5.50
C ALA A 98 -5.60 6.20 -4.12
N ILE A 99 -5.94 7.49 -4.10
CA ILE A 99 -6.27 8.27 -2.90
C ILE A 99 -7.58 7.71 -2.30
N GLN A 100 -8.60 7.57 -3.13
CA GLN A 100 -9.90 7.02 -2.75
C GLN A 100 -9.78 5.59 -2.21
N TYR A 101 -8.97 4.75 -2.86
CA TYR A 101 -8.73 3.39 -2.38
C TYR A 101 -8.13 3.38 -0.97
N HIS A 102 -7.13 4.22 -0.74
CA HIS A 102 -6.40 4.30 0.51
C HIS A 102 -7.31 4.73 1.67
N HIS A 103 -8.01 5.86 1.53
CA HIS A 103 -8.86 6.39 2.59
C HIS A 103 -10.09 5.51 2.84
N THR A 104 -10.72 4.99 1.80
CA THR A 104 -11.85 4.07 1.96
C THR A 104 -11.44 2.78 2.68
N LYS A 105 -10.25 2.23 2.37
CA LYS A 105 -9.70 1.06 3.06
C LYS A 105 -9.36 1.35 4.52
N LEU A 106 -8.78 2.51 4.83
CA LEU A 106 -8.50 2.94 6.20
C LEU A 106 -9.78 3.10 7.01
N HIS A 107 -10.78 3.77 6.44
CA HIS A 107 -12.09 3.96 7.06
C HIS A 107 -12.76 2.62 7.38
N LYS A 108 -12.82 1.69 6.42
CA LYS A 108 -13.41 0.36 6.64
C LYS A 108 -12.67 -0.45 7.71
N LYS A 109 -11.34 -0.38 7.77
CA LYS A 109 -10.54 -1.02 8.84
C LYS A 109 -10.81 -0.40 10.20
N ALA A 110 -11.03 0.91 10.26
CA ALA A 110 -11.37 1.58 11.50
C ALA A 110 -12.77 1.19 11.99
N ARG A 111 -13.77 1.16 11.09
CA ARG A 111 -15.13 0.66 11.40
C ARG A 111 -15.11 -0.78 11.88
N PHE A 112 -14.33 -1.65 11.25
CA PHE A 112 -14.16 -3.03 11.71
C PHE A 112 -13.56 -3.10 13.13
N SER A 113 -12.54 -2.31 13.43
CA SER A 113 -12.00 -2.21 14.79
C SER A 113 -13.02 -1.71 15.81
N GLN A 114 -13.92 -0.78 15.44
CA GLN A 114 -15.02 -0.36 16.32
C GLN A 114 -15.99 -1.50 16.61
N VAL A 115 -16.36 -2.29 15.60
CA VAL A 115 -17.22 -3.47 15.78
C VAL A 115 -16.57 -4.49 16.71
N LEU A 116 -15.26 -4.73 16.56
CA LEU A 116 -14.51 -5.59 17.47
C LEU A 116 -14.49 -5.06 18.90
N THR A 117 -14.36 -3.74 19.11
CA THR A 117 -14.47 -3.14 20.44
C THR A 117 -15.82 -3.42 21.06
N VAL A 118 -16.92 -3.16 20.34
CA VAL A 118 -18.27 -3.38 20.84
C VAL A 118 -18.48 -4.87 21.19
N GLY A 119 -18.05 -5.77 20.31
CA GLY A 119 -18.11 -7.21 20.55
C GLY A 119 -17.29 -7.65 21.77
N ALA A 120 -16.07 -7.14 21.92
CA ALA A 120 -15.20 -7.43 23.06
C ALA A 120 -15.77 -6.90 24.38
N LEU A 121 -16.37 -5.71 24.38
CA LEU A 121 -17.05 -5.16 25.55
C LEU A 121 -18.27 -5.99 25.92
N SER A 122 -19.11 -6.37 24.95
CA SER A 122 -20.27 -7.24 25.22
C SER A 122 -19.84 -8.61 25.75
N MET A 123 -18.84 -9.25 25.16
CA MET A 123 -18.33 -10.54 25.68
C MET A 123 -17.68 -10.39 27.05
N GLY A 124 -16.98 -9.29 27.28
CA GLY A 124 -16.36 -8.98 28.56
C GLY A 124 -17.36 -8.84 29.69
N VAL A 125 -18.50 -8.19 29.43
CA VAL A 125 -19.57 -8.01 30.43
C VAL A 125 -20.36 -9.29 30.68
N PHE A 126 -20.67 -10.08 29.63
CA PHE A 126 -21.62 -11.18 29.74
C PHE A 126 -21.02 -12.59 29.84
N ALA A 127 -19.78 -12.81 29.39
CA ALA A 127 -19.24 -14.17 29.22
C ALA A 127 -17.81 -14.36 29.74
N ALA A 128 -16.93 -13.37 29.60
CA ALA A 128 -15.51 -13.51 29.92
C ALA A 128 -14.88 -12.17 30.36
N PRO A 129 -14.94 -11.82 31.67
CA PRO A 129 -14.43 -10.55 32.20
C PRO A 129 -12.98 -10.22 31.81
N MET A 130 -12.13 -11.24 31.65
CA MET A 130 -10.73 -11.07 31.22
C MET A 130 -10.58 -10.42 29.84
N VAL A 131 -11.59 -10.49 28.98
CA VAL A 131 -11.60 -9.84 27.66
C VAL A 131 -11.66 -8.31 27.79
N LEU A 132 -12.16 -7.77 28.90
CA LEU A 132 -12.20 -6.32 29.14
C LEU A 132 -10.80 -5.71 29.21
N ILE A 133 -9.79 -6.47 29.64
CA ILE A 133 -8.39 -6.02 29.71
C ILE A 133 -7.85 -5.67 28.33
N VAL A 134 -8.22 -6.43 27.30
CA VAL A 134 -7.74 -6.23 25.92
C VAL A 134 -8.69 -5.39 25.06
N SER A 135 -9.92 -5.14 25.53
CA SER A 135 -10.95 -4.34 24.85
C SER A 135 -10.54 -2.89 24.46
N PRO A 136 -9.62 -2.20 25.16
CA PRO A 136 -9.19 -0.85 24.76
C PRO A 136 -8.30 -0.84 23.52
N VAL A 137 -7.62 -1.95 23.20
CA VAL A 137 -6.64 -2.00 22.09
C VAL A 137 -7.33 -1.76 20.73
N PRO A 138 -8.42 -2.47 20.36
CA PRO A 138 -9.14 -2.17 19.12
C PRO A 138 -9.72 -0.76 19.08
N TRP A 139 -10.08 -0.19 20.24
CA TRP A 139 -10.62 1.17 20.32
C TRP A 139 -9.56 2.23 20.00
N ILE A 140 -8.38 2.12 20.60
CA ILE A 140 -7.23 3.00 20.31
C ILE A 140 -6.85 2.87 18.83
N GLN A 141 -6.80 1.64 18.29
CA GLN A 141 -6.51 1.41 16.88
C GLN A 141 -7.57 2.05 15.96
N ALA A 142 -8.85 1.99 16.31
CA ALA A 142 -9.92 2.64 15.55
C ALA A 142 -9.75 4.17 15.57
N LYS A 143 -9.53 4.77 16.74
CA LYS A 143 -9.36 6.22 16.91
C LYS A 143 -8.17 6.75 16.10
N LEU A 144 -7.03 6.08 16.20
CA LEU A 144 -5.83 6.47 15.46
C LEU A 144 -6.01 6.34 13.94
N ARG A 145 -6.74 5.33 13.46
CA ARG A 145 -7.03 5.16 12.03
C ARG A 145 -8.02 6.20 11.52
N MET A 146 -9.10 6.48 12.26
CA MET A 146 -10.12 7.48 11.87
C MET A 146 -9.53 8.89 11.74
N LYS A 147 -8.55 9.25 12.59
CA LYS A 147 -7.86 10.55 12.49
C LYS A 147 -7.07 10.73 11.19
N LYS A 148 -6.66 9.63 10.54
CA LYS A 148 -5.86 9.62 9.31
C LYS A 148 -6.72 9.47 8.05
N VAL A 149 -8.04 9.40 8.19
CA VAL A 149 -8.97 9.26 7.07
C VAL A 149 -9.36 10.65 6.60
N ASP A 150 -9.15 10.91 5.31
CA ASP A 150 -9.85 11.98 4.62
C ASP A 150 -11.20 11.42 4.12
N TYR A 151 -12.28 12.02 4.60
CA TYR A 151 -13.64 11.58 4.30
C TYR A 151 -14.10 12.02 2.90
N ASN A 152 -13.46 13.04 2.31
CA ASN A 152 -13.80 13.53 0.97
C ASN A 152 -13.52 12.45 -0.09
N TYR A 153 -12.50 11.62 0.14
CA TYR A 153 -12.12 10.53 -0.76
C TYR A 153 -12.72 9.17 -0.38
N CYS A 154 -13.67 9.12 0.56
CA CYS A 154 -14.27 7.86 1.00
C CYS A 154 -15.45 7.43 0.11
N LEU A 155 -15.30 6.27 -0.54
CA LEU A 155 -16.32 5.69 -1.41
C LEU A 155 -17.32 4.80 -0.65
N LYS A 156 -18.55 4.75 -1.18
CA LYS A 156 -19.67 3.97 -0.62
C LYS A 156 -19.84 2.62 -1.33
N GLY A 157 -20.65 1.76 -0.72
CA GLY A 157 -20.94 0.35 -1.06
C GLY A 157 -20.51 -0.15 -2.45
N LYS A 158 -21.22 0.28 -3.50
CA LYS A 158 -21.06 -0.21 -4.89
C LYS A 158 -19.76 0.29 -5.51
N ASP A 159 -19.49 1.59 -5.45
CA ASP A 159 -18.29 2.24 -6.00
C ASP A 159 -17.01 1.63 -5.41
N TRP A 160 -17.01 1.35 -4.11
CA TRP A 160 -15.90 0.66 -3.46
C TRP A 160 -15.70 -0.77 -4.01
N SER A 161 -16.78 -1.49 -4.27
CA SER A 161 -16.72 -2.85 -4.79
C SER A 161 -16.17 -2.87 -6.22
N GLU A 162 -16.63 -1.95 -7.05
CA GLU A 162 -16.15 -1.76 -8.42
C GLU A 162 -14.68 -1.37 -8.43
N LEU A 163 -14.30 -0.37 -7.65
CA LEU A 163 -12.92 0.05 -7.54
C LEU A 163 -12.03 -1.10 -7.04
N LYS A 164 -12.48 -1.89 -6.06
CA LYS A 164 -11.74 -3.08 -5.60
C LYS A 164 -11.59 -4.14 -6.69
N LYS A 165 -12.60 -4.33 -7.55
CA LYS A 165 -12.56 -5.26 -8.69
C LYS A 165 -11.55 -4.77 -9.74
N ASN A 166 -11.64 -3.50 -10.12
CA ASN A 166 -10.71 -2.86 -11.06
C ASN A 166 -9.26 -2.94 -10.56
N HIS A 167 -9.04 -2.66 -9.27
CA HIS A 167 -7.73 -2.82 -8.62
C HIS A 167 -7.22 -4.28 -8.66
N LYS A 168 -8.10 -5.27 -8.47
CA LYS A 168 -7.73 -6.69 -8.54
C LYS A 168 -7.36 -7.11 -9.97
N GLU A 169 -8.10 -6.62 -10.96
CA GLU A 169 -7.84 -6.88 -12.38
C GLU A 169 -6.55 -6.24 -12.84
N LYS A 170 -6.32 -4.97 -12.50
CA LYS A 170 -5.07 -4.26 -12.76
C LYS A 170 -3.86 -4.97 -12.15
N ARG A 171 -4.01 -5.49 -10.92
CA ARG A 171 -2.94 -6.29 -10.29
C ARG A 171 -2.66 -7.58 -11.06
N LYS A 172 -3.69 -8.24 -11.60
CA LYS A 172 -3.51 -9.44 -12.41
C LYS A 172 -2.85 -9.13 -13.75
N SER A 173 -3.24 -8.05 -14.42
CA SER A 173 -2.62 -7.67 -15.71
C SER A 173 -1.14 -7.35 -15.54
N LEU A 174 -0.77 -6.61 -14.49
CA LEU A 174 0.63 -6.30 -14.17
C LEU A 174 1.46 -7.54 -13.80
N LYS A 175 0.84 -8.61 -13.29
CA LYS A 175 1.51 -9.90 -13.02
C LYS A 175 1.80 -10.73 -14.27
N ILE A 176 0.98 -10.55 -15.31
CA ILE A 176 1.05 -11.38 -16.52
C ILE A 176 2.08 -10.82 -17.50
N VAL A 177 2.43 -9.54 -17.41
CA VAL A 177 3.53 -8.94 -18.18
C VAL A 177 4.88 -9.26 -17.50
N LYS A 178 5.29 -10.52 -17.59
CA LYS A 178 6.69 -11.01 -17.58
C LYS A 178 6.71 -12.54 -17.55
N ALA A 179 6.60 -13.13 -18.73
CA ALA A 179 7.37 -14.31 -19.11
C ALA A 179 8.11 -13.94 -20.40
#